data_AF-A0A1M4M9L8-F1
#
_entry.id   AF-A0A1M4M9L8-F1
#
_cell.length_a   1.000
_cell.length_b   1.000
_cell.length_c   1.000
_cell.angle_alpha   90.00
_cell.angle_beta   90.00
_cell.angle_gamma   90.00
#
_symmetry.space_group_name_H-M   'P 1'
#
loop_
_entity.id
_entity.type
_entity.pdbx_description
1 polymer ?
#
loop_
_entity_poly.entity_id
_entity_poly.type
_entity_poly.pdbx_seq_one_letter_code
_entity_poly.pdbx_strand_id
1 'polypeptide(L)'
;MYNFEYELTEQDYISFNLHFFNTSKSSTRMLVITRLLLGLLILISSKIVFHRYSIIEFIISLILAIIVVLIFNPFFYWLFRLRIKWLLKEGSKGDMFGNRKICISEDGIHSEKPSSTLH
;
A
#
# COMPACT_ATOMS: atom_id res chain seq x y z
N MET A 1 -24.35 2.68 -29.15
CA MET A 1 -22.95 2.96 -28.79
C MET A 1 -22.92 4.13 -27.83
N TYR A 2 -22.34 3.96 -26.64
CA TYR A 2 -22.27 5.00 -25.60
C TYR A 2 -20.82 5.38 -25.35
N ASN A 3 -20.52 6.68 -25.35
CA ASN A 3 -19.18 7.21 -25.12
C ASN A 3 -19.13 7.99 -23.81
N PHE A 4 -18.11 7.72 -23.01
CA PHE A 4 -17.87 8.40 -21.73
C PHE A 4 -16.46 8.96 -21.72
N GLU A 5 -16.33 10.23 -21.38
CA GLU A 5 -15.06 10.89 -21.15
C GLU A 5 -14.80 10.94 -19.64
N TYR A 6 -13.57 10.60 -19.24
CA TYR A 6 -13.15 10.66 -17.85
C TYR A 6 -11.68 11.01 -17.76
N GLU A 7 -11.31 11.71 -16.69
CA GLU A 7 -9.93 11.99 -16.38
C GLU A 7 -9.42 10.91 -15.42
N LEU A 8 -8.28 10.28 -15.75
CA LEU A 8 -7.63 9.35 -14.84
C LEU A 8 -6.52 10.08 -14.09
N THR A 9 -6.71 10.30 -12.78
CA THR A 9 -5.71 10.99 -11.95
C THR A 9 -4.80 10.01 -11.20
N GLU A 10 -3.66 10.52 -10.72
CA GLU A 10 -2.77 9.77 -9.82
C GLU A 10 -3.49 9.34 -8.53
N GLN A 11 -4.36 10.20 -8.01
CA GLN A 11 -5.12 9.95 -6.79
C GLN A 11 -6.11 8.80 -6.96
N ASP A 12 -6.74 8.68 -8.12
CA ASP A 12 -7.64 7.57 -8.42
C ASP A 12 -6.89 6.24 -8.43
N TYR A 13 -5.69 6.22 -9.04
CA TYR A 13 -4.84 5.04 -9.07
C TYR A 13 -4.39 4.62 -7.67
N ILE A 14 -3.94 5.57 -6.84
CA ILE A 14 -3.54 5.32 -5.46
C ILE A 14 -4.72 4.80 -4.65
N SER A 15 -5.89 5.41 -4.80
CA SER A 15 -7.11 5.05 -4.07
C SER A 15 -7.61 3.66 -4.44
N PHE A 16 -7.60 3.32 -5.73
CA PHE A 16 -7.94 1.99 -6.22
C PHE A 16 -7.02 0.91 -5.62
N ASN A 17 -5.71 1.13 -5.65
CA ASN A 17 -4.74 0.16 -5.12
C ASN A 17 -4.85 0.01 -3.60
N LEU A 18 -5.03 1.11 -2.86
CA LEU A 18 -5.28 1.08 -1.43
C LEU A 18 -6.57 0.32 -1.10
N HIS A 19 -7.65 0.57 -1.86
CA HIS A 19 -8.92 -0.11 -1.65
C HIS A 19 -8.83 -1.62 -1.91
N PHE A 20 -8.18 -2.02 -3.00
CA PHE A 20 -7.95 -3.44 -3.31
C PHE A 20 -7.14 -4.13 -2.22
N PHE A 21 -6.06 -3.49 -1.76
CA PHE A 21 -5.24 -4.01 -0.68
C PHE A 21 -6.06 -4.18 0.61
N ASN A 22 -6.85 -3.18 1.01
CA ASN A 22 -7.67 -3.21 2.23
C ASN A 22 -8.74 -4.29 2.22
N THR A 23 -9.31 -4.59 1.06
CA THR A 23 -10.45 -5.51 0.92
C THR A 23 -9.99 -6.96 0.76
N SER A 24 -8.77 -7.16 0.25
CA SER A 24 -8.26 -8.50 -0.01
C SER A 24 -7.92 -9.28 1.28
N LYS A 25 -8.53 -10.46 1.45
CA LYS A 25 -8.29 -11.35 2.60
C LYS A 25 -6.81 -11.71 2.77
N SER A 26 -6.09 -11.84 1.66
CA SER A 26 -4.65 -12.15 1.66
C SER A 26 -3.84 -11.04 2.31
N SER A 27 -4.07 -9.78 1.89
CA SER A 27 -3.33 -8.62 2.42
C SER A 27 -3.66 -8.36 3.88
N THR A 28 -4.93 -8.48 4.29
CA THR A 28 -5.29 -8.35 5.70
C THR A 28 -4.61 -9.42 6.56
N ARG A 29 -4.58 -10.68 6.09
CA ARG A 29 -3.87 -11.77 6.79
C ARG A 29 -2.37 -11.51 6.87
N MET A 30 -1.75 -11.11 5.76
CA MET A 30 -0.33 -10.77 5.72
C MET A 30 0.01 -9.67 6.73
N LEU A 31 -0.79 -8.60 6.82
CA LEU A 31 -0.60 -7.53 7.79
C LEU A 31 -0.64 -8.04 9.23
N VAL A 32 -1.63 -8.87 9.57
CA VAL A 32 -1.75 -9.44 10.91
C VAL A 32 -0.55 -10.32 11.23
N ILE A 33 -0.13 -11.18 10.30
CA ILE A 33 1.03 -12.07 10.49
C ILE A 33 2.31 -11.26 10.68
N THR A 34 2.61 -10.32 9.78
CA THR A 34 3.82 -9.49 9.86
C THR A 34 3.86 -8.67 11.15
N ARG A 35 2.71 -8.14 11.58
CA ARG A 35 2.59 -7.39 12.84
C ARG A 35 2.90 -8.27 14.07
N LEU A 36 2.38 -9.49 14.11
CA LEU A 36 2.64 -10.43 15.21
C LEU A 36 4.10 -10.90 15.20
N LEU A 37 4.65 -11.21 14.03
CA LEU A 37 6.05 -11.58 13.87
C LEU A 37 6.99 -10.44 14.31
N LEU A 38 6.66 -9.20 13.98
CA LEU A 38 7.45 -8.03 14.40
C LEU A 38 7.45 -7.87 15.93
N GLY A 39 6.29 -8.01 16.57
CA GLY A 39 6.19 -8.00 18.03
C GLY A 39 7.01 -9.13 18.67
N LEU A 40 6.93 -10.35 18.12
CA LEU A 40 7.71 -11.49 18.59
C LEU A 40 9.22 -11.26 18.42
N LEU A 41 9.65 -10.69 17.30
CA LEU A 41 11.04 -10.36 17.03
C LEU A 41 11.60 -9.34 18.02
N ILE A 42 10.81 -8.38 18.48
CA ILE A 42 11.23 -7.42 19.51
C ILE A 42 11.48 -8.16 20.84
N LEU A 43 10.57 -9.06 21.22
CA LEU A 43 10.72 -9.84 22.45
C LEU A 43 11.95 -10.77 22.39
N ILE A 44 12.16 -11.46 21.26
CA ILE A 44 13.32 -12.34 21.09
C ILE A 44 14.63 -11.54 21.05
N SER A 45 14.68 -10.45 20.28
CA SER A 45 15.89 -9.64 20.15
C SER A 45 16.31 -8.98 21.46
N SER A 46 15.35 -8.61 22.31
CA SER A 46 15.67 -8.05 23.64
C SER A 46 16.48 -9.03 24.51
N LYS A 47 16.22 -10.34 24.45
CA LYS A 47 17.02 -11.35 25.16
C LYS A 47 18.46 -11.47 24.67
N ILE A 48 18.69 -11.15 23.39
CA ILE A 48 20.02 -11.19 22.78
C ILE A 48 20.82 -9.93 23.16
N VAL A 49 20.14 -8.78 23.24
CA VAL A 49 20.76 -7.49 23.55
C VAL A 49 21.15 -7.38 25.03
N PHE A 50 20.31 -7.85 25.94
CA PHE A 50 20.58 -7.75 27.37
C PHE A 50 21.34 -8.98 27.89
N HIS A 51 22.57 -8.77 28.37
CA HIS A 51 23.41 -9.83 28.95
C HIS A 51 22.77 -10.50 30.20
N ARG A 52 21.95 -9.75 30.95
CA ARG A 52 21.08 -10.27 32.00
C ARG A 52 19.66 -9.78 31.74
N TYR A 53 18.76 -10.72 31.48
CA TYR A 53 17.37 -10.41 31.16
C TYR A 53 16.53 -10.50 32.43
N SER A 54 16.30 -9.37 33.11
CA SER A 54 15.44 -9.32 34.29
C SER A 54 13.98 -9.06 33.90
N ILE A 55 13.11 -9.09 34.91
CA ILE A 55 11.68 -8.83 34.73
C ILE A 55 11.43 -7.40 34.20
N ILE A 56 12.29 -6.45 34.54
CA ILE A 56 12.15 -5.04 34.16
C ILE A 56 12.38 -4.89 32.66
N GLU A 57 13.46 -5.48 32.11
CA GLU A 57 13.75 -5.44 30.67
C GLU A 57 12.68 -6.17 29.86
N PHE A 58 12.12 -7.26 30.40
CA PHE A 58 10.98 -7.93 29.78
C PHE A 58 9.76 -7.01 29.68
N ILE A 59 9.40 -6.32 30.76
CA ILE A 59 8.27 -5.38 30.78
C ILE A 59 8.50 -4.24 29.78
N ILE A 60 9.70 -3.66 29.75
CA ILE A 60 10.06 -2.60 28.78
C ILE A 60 9.91 -3.12 27.34
N SER A 61 10.44 -4.30 27.06
CA SER A 61 10.38 -4.91 25.72
C SER A 61 8.95 -5.25 25.30
N LEU A 62 8.12 -5.68 26.24
CA LEU A 62 6.70 -5.95 26.02
C LEU A 62 5.94 -4.67 25.70
N ILE A 63 6.16 -3.60 26.46
CA ILE A 63 5.55 -2.28 26.20
C ILE A 63 5.96 -1.80 24.79
N LEU A 64 7.25 -1.89 24.45
CA LEU A 64 7.75 -1.51 23.14
C LEU A 64 7.10 -2.33 22.02
N ALA A 65 7.01 -3.66 22.19
CA ALA A 65 6.35 -4.53 21.22
C ALA A 65 4.88 -4.14 21.01
N ILE A 66 4.15 -3.83 22.09
CA ILE A 66 2.75 -3.37 22.01
C ILE A 66 2.67 -2.04 21.24
N ILE A 67 3.50 -1.06 21.57
CA ILE A 67 3.53 0.24 20.89
C ILE A 67 3.77 0.04 19.38
N VAL A 68 4.77 -0.77 19.02
CA VAL A 68 5.08 -1.05 17.61
C VAL A 68 3.91 -1.73 16.91
N VAL A 69 3.27 -2.71 17.55
CA VAL A 69 2.09 -3.42 17.01
C VAL A 69 0.92 -2.45 16.76
N LEU A 70 0.70 -1.48 17.65
CA LEU A 70 -0.37 -0.48 17.49
C LEU A 70 -0.06 0.52 16.36
N ILE A 71 1.19 0.96 16.25
CA ILE A 71 1.63 1.94 15.24
C ILE A 71 1.83 1.29 13.86
N PHE A 72 2.01 -0.03 13.79
CA PHE A 72 2.33 -0.74 12.55
C PHE A 72 1.34 -0.50 11.42
N ASN A 73 0.03 -0.56 11.71
CA ASN A 73 -1.02 -0.41 10.68
C ASN A 73 -0.98 0.98 10.01
N PRO A 74 -1.12 2.11 10.73
CA PRO A 74 -1.09 3.43 10.10
C PRO A 74 0.25 3.70 9.41
N PHE A 75 1.36 3.24 10.00
CA PHE A 75 2.69 3.37 9.40
C PHE A 75 2.80 2.60 8.07
N PHE A 76 2.32 1.36 8.03
CA PHE A 76 2.32 0.54 6.83
C PHE A 76 1.52 1.19 5.71
N TYR A 77 0.31 1.71 5.99
CA TYR A 77 -0.51 2.36 4.97
C TYR A 77 0.14 3.61 4.40
N TRP A 78 0.79 4.39 5.25
CA TRP A 78 1.55 5.55 4.82
C TRP A 78 2.72 5.13 3.91
N LEU A 79 3.50 4.12 4.30
CA LEU A 79 4.58 3.58 3.47
C LEU A 79 4.07 3.01 2.14
N PHE A 80 2.96 2.27 2.15
CA PHE A 80 2.39 1.68 0.95
C PHE A 80 1.94 2.75 -0.04
N ARG A 81 1.28 3.81 0.45
CA ARG A 81 0.94 4.98 -0.36
C ARG A 81 2.18 5.63 -0.98
N LEU A 82 3.24 5.85 -0.18
CA LEU A 82 4.49 6.40 -0.71
C LEU A 82 5.10 5.50 -1.78
N ARG A 83 5.11 4.19 -1.56
CA ARG A 83 5.64 3.23 -2.53
C ARG A 83 4.87 3.27 -3.85
N ILE A 84 3.55 3.36 -3.82
CA ILE A 84 2.74 3.54 -5.03
C ILE A 84 3.14 4.84 -5.74
N LYS A 85 3.27 5.95 -5.02
CA LYS A 85 3.72 7.23 -5.61
C LYS A 85 5.09 7.12 -6.28
N TRP A 86 6.04 6.45 -5.63
CA TRP A 86 7.37 6.20 -6.20
C TRP A 86 7.31 5.35 -7.47
N LEU A 87 6.55 4.25 -7.44
CA LEU A 87 6.34 3.41 -8.62
C LEU A 87 5.69 4.16 -9.77
N LEU A 88 4.71 5.03 -9.47
CA LEU A 88 4.08 5.89 -10.47
C LEU A 88 5.09 6.88 -11.05
N LYS A 89 5.92 7.53 -10.22
CA LYS A 89 6.95 8.47 -10.68
C LYS A 89 8.04 7.82 -11.54
N GLU A 90 8.45 6.58 -11.21
CA GLU A 90 9.42 5.83 -12.00
C GLU A 90 8.80 5.27 -13.29
N GLY A 91 7.55 4.81 -13.22
CA GLY A 91 6.80 4.26 -14.34
C GLY A 91 6.17 5.29 -15.28
N SER A 92 6.00 6.56 -14.85
CA SER A 92 5.34 7.63 -15.60
C SER A 92 6.20 8.25 -16.73
N LYS A 93 7.11 7.48 -17.32
CA LYS A 93 7.77 7.89 -18.58
C LYS A 93 6.81 7.92 -19.78
N GLY A 94 5.52 7.64 -19.58
CA GLY A 94 4.46 7.71 -20.58
C GLY A 94 3.11 8.11 -19.98
N ASP A 95 2.18 8.37 -20.88
CA ASP A 95 0.84 8.98 -20.73
C ASP A 95 -0.16 8.13 -19.90
N MET A 96 0.21 7.79 -18.66
CA MET A 96 -0.62 6.99 -17.76
C MET A 96 -1.86 7.75 -17.27
N PHE A 97 -1.76 9.07 -17.12
CA PHE A 97 -2.80 9.93 -16.54
C PHE A 97 -3.35 10.90 -17.59
N GLY A 98 -4.54 11.45 -17.34
CA GLY A 98 -5.20 12.41 -18.23
C GLY A 98 -6.51 11.90 -18.81
N ASN A 99 -7.04 12.67 -19.78
CA ASN A 99 -8.36 12.45 -20.35
C ASN A 99 -8.41 11.20 -21.23
N ARG A 100 -9.39 10.35 -20.96
CA ARG A 100 -9.61 9.07 -21.63
C ARG A 100 -11.06 8.96 -22.07
N LYS A 101 -11.27 8.19 -23.14
CA LYS A 101 -12.61 7.86 -23.62
C LYS A 101 -12.85 6.36 -23.51
N ILE A 102 -13.99 5.99 -22.94
CA ILE A 102 -14.50 4.63 -22.99
C ILE A 102 -15.70 4.60 -23.92
N CYS A 103 -15.66 3.70 -24.89
CA CYS A 103 -16.76 3.39 -25.79
C CYS A 103 -17.34 2.02 -25.41
N ILE A 104 -18.66 1.99 -25.21
CA ILE A 104 -19.41 0.76 -24.96
C ILE A 104 -20.28 0.49 -26.19
N SER A 105 -20.03 -0.64 -26.83
CA SER A 105 -20.71 -1.12 -28.04
C SER A 105 -21.22 -2.54 -27.86
N GLU A 106 -21.97 -3.07 -28.84
CA GLU A 106 -22.44 -4.47 -28.81
C GLU A 106 -21.27 -5.47 -28.87
N ASP A 107 -20.13 -5.06 -29.42
CA ASP A 107 -18.91 -5.87 -29.53
C ASP A 107 -18.03 -5.84 -28.25
N GLY A 108 -18.37 -4.97 -27.28
CA GLY A 108 -17.68 -4.88 -25.99
C GLY A 108 -17.26 -3.46 -25.57
N ILE A 109 -16.33 -3.40 -24.62
CA ILE A 109 -15.79 -2.16 -24.04
C ILE A 109 -14.43 -1.84 -24.67
N HIS A 110 -14.31 -0.67 -25.29
CA HIS A 110 -13.09 -0.16 -25.90
C HIS A 110 -12.61 1.10 -25.19
N SER A 111 -11.31 1.19 -24.88
CA SER A 111 -10.71 2.39 -24.28
C SER A 111 -9.76 3.07 -25.25
N GLU A 112 -9.96 4.36 -25.52
CA GLU A 112 -9.02 5.20 -26.23
C GLU A 112 -8.12 5.95 -25.23
N LYS A 113 -6.81 5.83 -25.42
CA LYS A 113 -5.81 6.62 -24.67
C LYS A 113 -5.76 8.03 -25.24
N PRO A 114 -5.38 9.04 -24.44
CA PRO A 114 -5.00 10.33 -24.99
C PRO A 114 -3.91 10.13 -26.04
N SER A 115 -4.09 10.77 -27.19
CA SER A 115 -3.06 10.83 -28.23
C SER A 115 -1.91 11.65 -27.68
N SER A 116 -0.76 11.03 -27.47
CA SER A 116 0.48 11.72 -27.13
C SER A 116 0.85 12.67 -28.27
N THR A 117 0.42 13.92 -28.20
CA THR A 117 0.99 14.99 -29.01
C THR A 117 2.43 15.18 -28.55
N LEU A 118 3.35 14.65 -29.36
CA LEU A 118 4.75 15.05 -29.38
C LEU A 118 4.79 16.56 -29.62
N HIS A 119 5.21 17.33 -28.61
CA HIS A 119 5.68 18.70 -28.76
C HIS A 119 6.99 18.86 -28.02
#